data_AF-A0A060ZBR6-F1
#
_entry.id   AF-A0A060ZBR6-F1
#
_cell.length_a   1.000
_cell.length_b   1.000
_cell.length_c   1.000
_cell.angle_alpha   90.00
_cell.angle_beta   90.00
_cell.angle_gamma   90.00
#
_symmetry.space_group_name_H-M   'P 1'
#
loop_
_entity.id
_entity.type
_entity.pdbx_description
1 polymer ?
#
loop_
_entity_poly.entity_id
_entity_poly.type
_entity_poly.pdbx_seq_one_letter_code
_entity_poly.pdbx_strand_id
1 'polypeptide(L)' 'MSVRLVDMDGDHRADLTVAAPGDDTMRSSAWLLPGTDQGLSTGGVTRLYGDSFERTGKLDLYMGGGGIAR' A
#
# COMPACT_ATOMS: atom_id res chain seq x y z
N MET A 1 12.25 7.57 5.62
CA MET A 1 11.98 6.29 4.92
C MET A 1 11.47 5.29 5.94
N SER A 2 10.53 4.43 5.56
CA SER A 2 10.03 3.36 6.44
C SER A 2 9.85 2.04 5.71
N VAL A 3 10.01 0.95 6.44
CA VAL A 3 9.79 -0.42 5.97
C VAL A 3 8.90 -1.15 6.98
N ARG A 4 7.93 -1.92 6.50
CA ARG A 4 7.04 -2.75 7.34
C ARG A 4 6.80 -4.11 6.69
N LEU A 5 6.66 -5.12 7.53
CA LEU A 5 6.27 -6.49 7.17
C LEU A 5 5.00 -6.83 7.94
N VAL A 6 3.91 -7.05 7.22
CA VAL A 6 2.60 -7.39 7.77
C VAL A 6 1.77 -8.07 6.68
N ASP A 7 0.96 -9.04 7.05
CA ASP A 7 -0.06 -9.61 6.16
C ASP A 7 -1.16 -8.54 5.93
N MET A 8 -1.21 -7.98 4.72
CA MET A 8 -2.15 -6.92 4.36
C MET A 8 -3.40 -7.42 3.64
N ASP A 9 -3.31 -8.56 2.95
CA ASP A 9 -4.42 -9.10 2.16
C ASP A 9 -5.13 -10.31 2.82
N GLY A 10 -4.59 -10.82 3.93
CA GLY A 10 -5.15 -11.89 4.72
C GLY A 10 -4.78 -13.29 4.23
N ASP A 11 -3.75 -13.43 3.39
CA ASP A 11 -3.30 -14.72 2.85
C ASP A 11 -2.39 -15.52 3.80
N HIS A 12 -2.15 -15.00 5.01
CA HIS A 12 -1.25 -15.54 6.04
C HIS A 12 0.23 -15.48 5.66
N ARG A 13 0.61 -14.61 4.73
CA ARG A 13 1.99 -14.32 4.35
C ARG A 13 2.27 -12.85 4.59
N ALA A 14 3.52 -12.54 4.92
CA ALA A 14 3.90 -11.17 5.18
C ALA A 14 4.14 -10.42 3.85
N ASP A 15 3.45 -9.29 3.68
CA ASP A 15 3.70 -8.35 2.60
C ASP A 15 4.72 -7.29 3.03
N LEU A 16 5.52 -6.83 2.08
CA LEU A 16 6.50 -5.77 2.31
C LEU A 16 5.96 -4.43 1.83
N THR A 17 5.85 -3.47 2.76
CA THR A 17 5.61 -2.07 2.42
C THR A 17 6.89 -1.26 2.56
N VAL A 18 7.26 -0.54 1.49
CA VAL A 18 8.38 0.42 1.49
C VAL A 18 7.84 1.81 1.19
N ALA A 19 8.11 2.79 2.04
CA ALA A 19 7.73 4.17 1.81
C ALA A 19 8.96 5.08 1.70
N ALA A 20 9.04 5.78 0.57
CA ALA A 20 10.02 6.82 0.28
C ALA A 20 9.31 8.19 0.32
N PRO A 21 9.53 8.98 1.39
CA PRO A 21 9.13 10.38 1.39
C PRO A 21 9.78 11.11 0.21
N GLY A 22 9.01 11.97 -0.44
CA GLY A 22 9.50 12.87 -1.46
C GLY A 22 10.28 14.04 -0.88
N ASP A 23 10.77 14.88 -1.76
CA ASP A 23 11.39 16.17 -1.48
C ASP A 23 10.82 17.24 -2.42
N ASP A 24 11.42 18.43 -2.44
CA ASP A 24 10.97 19.56 -3.26
C ASP A 24 11.05 19.27 -4.78
N THR A 25 11.73 18.20 -5.19
CA THR A 25 11.96 17.80 -6.58
C THR A 25 11.34 16.45 -6.94
N MET A 26 11.07 15.59 -5.96
CA MET A 26 10.54 14.24 -6.13
C MET A 26 9.27 14.02 -5.31
N ARG A 27 8.24 13.43 -5.94
CA ARG A 27 7.00 13.06 -5.23
C ARG A 27 7.22 11.85 -4.32
N SER A 28 6.57 11.89 -3.15
CA SER A 28 6.49 10.73 -2.25
C SER A 28 5.91 9.51 -2.97
N SER A 29 6.43 8.33 -2.65
CA SER A 29 5.96 7.06 -3.18
C SER A 29 5.98 5.97 -2.12
N ALA A 30 5.07 5.00 -2.24
CA ALA A 30 5.10 3.75 -1.50
C ALA A 30 4.90 2.57 -2.44
N TRP A 31 5.47 1.43 -2.07
CA TRP A 31 5.33 0.16 -2.78
C TRP A 31 4.84 -0.90 -1.81
N LEU A 32 3.88 -1.70 -2.27
CA LEU A 32 3.44 -2.93 -1.63
C LEU A 32 3.90 -4.10 -2.49
N LEU A 33 4.73 -4.97 -1.93
CA LEU A 33 5.18 -6.21 -2.55
C LEU A 33 4.46 -7.37 -1.86
N PRO A 34 3.67 -8.17 -2.60
CA PRO A 34 2.93 -9.26 -2.01
C PRO A 34 3.85 -10.40 -1.54
N GLY A 35 3.49 -11.00 -0.41
CA GLY A 35 4.01 -12.27 0.06
C GLY A 35 3.51 -13.43 -0.80
N THR A 36 4.36 -14.44 -0.97
CA THR A 36 4.00 -15.70 -1.65
C THR A 36 4.62 -16.87 -0.90
N ASP A 37 4.29 -18.09 -1.32
CA ASP A 37 4.91 -19.31 -0.81
C ASP A 37 6.42 -19.37 -1.09
N GLN A 38 6.92 -18.61 -2.07
CA GLN A 38 8.34 -18.47 -2.40
C GLN A 38 8.98 -17.22 -1.79
N GLY A 39 8.27 -16.49 -0.93
CA GLY A 39 8.72 -15.21 -0.36
C GLY A 39 8.13 -14.00 -1.06
N LEU A 40 8.78 -12.84 -0.97
CA LEU A 40 8.27 -11.60 -1.57
C LEU A 40 8.32 -11.68 -3.10
N SER A 41 7.23 -11.27 -3.75
CA SER A 41 7.11 -11.23 -5.20
C SER A 41 7.21 -9.80 -5.74
N THR A 42 7.96 -9.64 -6.83
CA THR A 42 7.94 -8.42 -7.65
C THR A 42 6.81 -8.44 -8.68
N GLY A 43 6.14 -9.58 -8.87
CA GLY A 43 4.87 -9.67 -9.58
C GLY A 43 3.71 -9.27 -8.67
N GLY A 44 2.76 -8.48 -9.18
CA GLY A 44 1.64 -7.97 -8.39
C GLY A 44 1.94 -6.73 -7.55
N VAL A 45 3.10 -6.09 -7.74
CA VAL A 45 3.48 -4.88 -7.00
C VAL A 45 2.49 -3.75 -7.25
N THR A 46 1.98 -3.18 -6.17
CA THR A 46 1.17 -1.96 -6.21
C THR A 46 2.02 -0.77 -5.80
N ARG A 47 2.03 0.28 -6.63
CA ARG A 47 2.72 1.55 -6.33
C ARG A 47 1.70 2.63 -6.02
N LEU A 48 1.88 3.31 -4.89
CA LEU A 48 1.11 4.47 -4.47
C LEU A 48 2.00 5.72 -4.58
N TYR A 49 1.52 6.79 -5.22
CA TYR A 49 2.26 8.04 -5.40
C TYR A 49 1.28 9.19 -5.67
N GLY A 50 1.66 10.44 -5.34
CA GLY A 50 0.91 11.66 -5.71
C GLY A 50 -0.62 11.51 -5.58
N ASP A 51 -1.27 11.28 -6.72
CA ASP A 51 -2.72 11.15 -6.89
C ASP A 51 -3.36 9.96 -6.14
N SER A 52 -2.59 8.94 -5.76
CA SER A 52 -3.08 7.83 -4.91
C SER A 52 -3.51 8.28 -3.51
N PHE A 53 -3.02 9.44 -3.06
CA PHE A 53 -3.32 10.04 -1.76
C PHE A 53 -4.15 11.33 -1.87
N GLU A 54 -4.27 11.91 -3.07
CA GLU A 54 -5.07 13.11 -3.36
C GLU A 54 -6.55 12.72 -3.34
N ARG A 55 -7.20 13.09 -2.25
CA ARG A 55 -8.61 12.82 -1.96
C ARG A 55 -9.51 13.65 -2.87
N THR A 56 -9.85 13.14 -4.04
CA THR A 56 -11.03 13.57 -4.80
C THR A 56 -11.91 12.36 -5.15
N GLY A 57 -12.70 11.94 -4.15
CA GLY A 57 -13.82 11.02 -4.35
C GLY A 57 -13.46 9.55 -4.13
N LYS A 58 -13.90 9.02 -2.98
CA LYS A 58 -14.03 7.59 -2.68
C LYS A 58 -12.70 6.81 -2.59
N LEU A 59 -12.05 6.94 -1.44
CA LEU A 59 -11.07 5.97 -0.95
C LEU A 59 -11.84 4.78 -0.33
N ASP A 60 -12.19 3.78 -1.14
CA ASP A 60 -12.46 2.42 -0.63
C ASP A 60 -11.09 1.75 -0.44
N LEU A 61 -10.35 2.20 0.58
CA LEU A 61 -9.18 1.47 1.03
C LEU A 61 -9.71 0.28 1.83
N TYR A 62 -9.42 -0.92 1.33
CA TYR A 62 -9.79 -2.24 1.84
C TYR A 62 -9.23 -2.55 3.25
N MET A 63 -9.19 -1.59 4.17
CA MET A 63 -9.07 -1.82 5.60
C MET A 63 -10.45 -1.64 6.21
N GLY A 64 -11.00 -2.76 6.70
CA GLY A 64 -12.38 -2.89 7.17
C GLY A 64 -12.89 -1.69 7.98
N GLY A 65 -13.95 -1.08 7.47
CA GLY A 65 -14.73 -0.07 8.16
C GLY A 65 -16.17 -0.16 7.66
N GLY A 66 -17.01 -0.88 8.41
CA GLY A 66 -18.44 -0.98 8.17
C GLY A 66 -19.09 0.40 8.05
N GLY A 67 -20.05 0.50 7.14
CA GLY A 67 -20.67 1.77 6.75
C GLY A 67 -21.46 2.50 7.84
N ILE A 68 -21.66 3.79 7.61
CA ILE A 68 -22.79 4.60 8.07
C ILE A 68 -23.08 5.60 6.92
N ALA A 69 -24.14 5.41 6.14
CA ALA A 69 -25.54 5.79 6.39
C ALA A 69 -25.90 7.10 5.67
N ARG A 70 -26.88 6.95 4.77
CA ARG A 70 -27.78 7.89 4.07
C ARG A 70 -27.19 8.97 3.16
#